data_AF-X0SEJ4-F1
#
_entry.id   AF-X0SEJ4-F1
#
_cell.length_a   1.000
_cell.length_b   1.000
_cell.length_c   1.000
_cell.angle_alpha   90.00
_cell.angle_beta   90.00
_cell.angle_gamma   90.00
#
_symmetry.space_group_name_H-M   'P 1'
#
loop_
_entity.id
_entity.type
_entity.pdbx_description
1 polymer ?
#
loop_
_entity_poly.entity_id
_entity_poly.type
_entity_poly.pdbx_seq_one_letter_code
_entity_poly.pdbx_strand_id
1 'polypeptide(L)' 'MYVSPNFKTKKDFKEAVAAGKPVNIIKPKLFSYIPKNGTVFIEGPHYPEPHKWCAEVTVKDSKIKGIK' A
#
# COMPACT_ATOMS: atom_id res chain seq x y z
N MET A 1 -3.14 6.00 -1.87
CA MET A 1 -1.96 5.46 -2.61
C MET A 1 -2.17 3.98 -2.85
N TYR A 2 -1.37 3.35 -3.69
CA TYR A 2 -1.55 1.96 -4.09
C TYR A 2 -0.32 1.13 -3.75
N VAL A 3 -0.44 -0.19 -3.88
CA VAL A 3 0.67 -1.14 -3.71
C VAL A 3 0.71 -2.17 -4.82
N SER A 4 1.91 -2.55 -5.23
CA SER A 4 2.16 -3.71 -6.07
C SER A 4 2.81 -4.81 -5.23
N PRO A 5 2.23 -6.02 -5.16
CA PRO A 5 1.09 -6.50 -5.96
C PRO A 5 -0.27 -5.91 -5.54
N ASN A 6 -1.25 -5.93 -6.47
CA ASN A 6 -2.62 -5.44 -6.22
C ASN A 6 -3.41 -6.45 -5.38
N PHE A 7 -3.68 -6.13 -4.11
CA PHE A 7 -4.39 -7.01 -3.19
C PHE A 7 -5.90 -6.80 -3.25
N LYS A 8 -6.67 -7.90 -3.37
CA LYS A 8 -8.14 -7.88 -3.42
C LYS A 8 -8.76 -7.49 -2.08
N THR A 9 -8.12 -7.83 -0.97
CA THR A 9 -8.61 -7.54 0.39
C THR A 9 -7.54 -6.91 1.29
N LYS A 10 -7.98 -6.17 2.31
CA LYS A 10 -7.09 -5.64 3.37
C LYS A 10 -6.36 -6.76 4.12
N LYS A 11 -7.01 -7.92 4.26
CA LYS A 11 -6.45 -9.09 4.95
C LYS A 11 -5.24 -9.63 4.17
N ASP A 12 -5.38 -9.86 2.88
CA ASP A 12 -4.27 -10.37 2.04
C ASP A 12 -3.07 -9.42 2.04
N PHE A 13 -3.33 -8.11 2.00
CA PHE A 13 -2.30 -7.09 2.13
C PHE A 13 -1.57 -7.18 3.47
N LYS A 14 -2.31 -7.23 4.60
CA LYS A 14 -1.74 -7.37 5.94
C LYS A 14 -0.90 -8.64 6.08
N GLU A 15 -1.39 -9.77 5.58
CA GLU A 15 -0.69 -11.04 5.61
C GLU A 15 0.59 -11.01 4.77
N ALA A 16 0.56 -10.39 3.58
CA ALA A 16 1.76 -10.26 2.75
C ALA A 16 2.85 -9.42 3.43
N VAL A 17 2.48 -8.30 4.06
CA VAL A 17 3.43 -7.46 4.80
C VAL A 17 3.96 -8.19 6.03
N ALA A 18 3.10 -8.88 6.79
CA ALA A 18 3.51 -9.68 7.95
C ALA A 18 4.46 -10.83 7.58
N ALA A 19 4.24 -11.45 6.41
CA ALA A 19 5.11 -12.47 5.86
C ALA A 19 6.42 -11.93 5.25
N GLY A 20 6.66 -10.61 5.29
CA GLY A 20 7.85 -9.98 4.71
C GLY A 20 7.91 -10.05 3.19
N LYS A 21 6.78 -10.29 2.51
CA LYS A 21 6.73 -10.31 1.05
C LYS A 21 7.03 -8.90 0.51
N PRO A 22 7.65 -8.78 -0.67
CA PRO A 22 7.88 -7.48 -1.29
C PRO A 22 6.54 -6.81 -1.61
N VAL A 23 6.30 -5.65 -0.99
CA VAL A 23 5.14 -4.80 -1.25
C VAL A 23 5.60 -3.39 -1.54
N ASN A 24 5.51 -2.99 -2.81
CA ASN A 24 6.00 -1.71 -3.29
C ASN A 24 4.86 -0.70 -3.35
N ILE A 25 5.05 0.46 -2.71
CA ILE A 25 4.11 1.56 -2.82
C ILE A 25 4.19 2.13 -4.24
N ILE A 26 3.04 2.22 -4.90
CA ILE A 26 2.89 2.82 -6.21
C ILE A 26 1.78 3.87 -6.20
N LYS A 27 1.68 4.63 -7.29
CA LYS A 27 0.71 5.70 -7.46
C LYS A 27 0.41 5.88 -8.95
N PRO A 28 -0.72 6.50 -9.31
CA PRO A 28 -0.97 6.91 -10.68
C PRO A 28 0.15 7.84 -11.19
N LYS A 29 0.49 7.72 -12.47
CA LYS A 29 1.57 8.50 -13.13
C LYS A 29 1.39 10.02 -13.00
N LEU A 30 0.16 10.49 -12.78
CA LEU A 30 -0.16 11.92 -12.61
C LEU A 30 0.42 12.53 -11.32
N PHE A 31 0.79 11.71 -10.33
CA PHE A 31 1.35 12.19 -9.07
C PHE A 31 2.88 12.01 -9.05
N SER A 32 3.63 13.02 -8.57
CA SER A 32 5.11 13.08 -8.66
C SER A 32 5.87 12.63 -7.41
N TYR A 33 5.21 12.53 -6.24
CA TYR A 33 5.85 12.12 -4.97
C TYR A 33 5.38 10.77 -4.39
N ILE A 34 6.30 9.97 -3.84
CA ILE A 34 6.03 8.82 -2.94
C ILE A 34 6.75 9.14 -1.63
N PRO A 35 6.05 9.20 -0.50
CA PRO A 35 6.69 9.47 0.78
C PRO A 35 7.74 8.40 1.11
N LYS A 36 8.97 8.84 1.39
CA LYS A 36 10.04 7.95 1.86
C LYS A 36 9.84 7.53 3.32
N ASN A 37 9.21 8.40 4.12
CA ASN A 37 8.97 8.20 5.54
C ASN A 37 7.61 8.79 5.93
N GLY A 38 7.03 8.30 7.02
CA GLY A 38 5.81 8.83 7.64
C GLY A 38 4.59 7.94 7.44
N THR A 39 3.41 8.49 7.69
CA THR A 39 2.13 7.76 7.58
C THR A 39 1.50 8.02 6.22
N VAL A 40 1.04 6.96 5.55
CA VAL A 40 0.31 7.05 4.28
C VAL A 40 -0.92 6.13 4.30
N PHE A 41 -1.91 6.46 3.48
CA PHE A 41 -3.08 5.61 3.27
C PHE A 41 -2.92 4.81 1.97
N ILE A 42 -2.95 3.49 2.10
CA ILE A 42 -2.95 2.54 0.99
C ILE A 42 -4.38 2.05 0.77
N GLU A 43 -4.80 2.08 -0.48
CA GLU A 43 -6.13 1.66 -0.90
C GLU A 43 -6.00 0.52 -1.91
N GLY A 44 -7.02 -0.32 -1.97
CA GLY A 44 -7.10 -1.35 -2.99
C GLY A 44 -8.47 -2.03 -3.04
N PRO A 45 -8.67 -2.91 -4.03
CA PRO A 45 -7.85 -3.06 -5.23
C PRO A 45 -7.82 -1.78 -6.07
N HIS A 46 -6.84 -1.64 -6.97
CA HIS A 46 -6.75 -0.44 -7.83
C HIS A 46 -7.82 -0.49 -8.93
N TYR A 47 -8.14 0.69 -9.49
CA TYR A 47 -8.94 0.80 -10.71
C TYR A 47 -8.45 -0.18 -11.79
N PRO A 48 -9.34 -0.87 -12.54
CA PRO A 48 -10.79 -0.65 -12.67
C PRO A 48 -11.66 -1.24 -11.57
N GLU A 49 -11.10 -1.97 -10.61
CA GLU A 49 -11.89 -2.46 -9.49
C GLU A 49 -12.24 -1.30 -8.52
N PRO A 50 -13.40 -1.36 -7.85
CA PRO A 50 -13.72 -0.39 -6.81
C PRO A 50 -12.78 -0.60 -5.62
N HIS A 51 -12.26 0.48 -5.07
CA HIS A 51 -11.42 0.48 -3.86
C HIS A 51 -12.23 -0.04 -2.66
N LYS A 52 -12.14 -1.35 -2.42
CA LYS A 52 -12.87 -2.08 -1.38
C LYS A 52 -12.25 -1.90 0.01
N TRP A 53 -11.01 -1.44 0.10
CA TRP A 53 -10.32 -1.31 1.37
C TRP A 53 -9.33 -0.14 1.40
N CYS A 54 -9.10 0.35 2.63
CA CYS A 54 -8.09 1.34 2.96
C CYS A 54 -7.32 0.92 4.24
N ALA A 55 -6.02 1.17 4.26
CA ALA A 55 -5.13 0.88 5.37
C ALA A 55 -4.20 2.07 5.64
N GLU A 56 -4.12 2.49 6.89
CA GLU A 56 -3.09 3.41 7.34
C GLU A 56 -1.79 2.62 7.55
N VAL A 57 -0.70 3.05 6.93
CA VAL A 57 0.60 2.39 7.04
C VAL A 57 1.70 3.38 7.37
N THR A 58 2.67 2.92 8.15
CA THR A 58 3.89 3.66 8.43
C THR A 58 4.98 3.22 7.46
N VAL A 59 5.53 4.17 6.72
CA VAL A 59 6.64 3.99 5.79
C VAL A 59 7.92 4.46 6.48
N LYS A 60 8.99 3.67 6.33
CA LYS A 60 10.34 4.05 6.68
C LYS A 60 11.30 3.57 5.60
N ASP A 61 12.16 4.44 5.11
CA ASP A 61 13.11 4.16 4.03
C ASP A 61 12.44 3.54 2.79
N SER A 62 11.30 4.13 2.40
CA SER A 62 10.44 3.68 1.28
C SER A 62 9.83 2.27 1.46
N LYS A 63 9.90 1.69 2.66
CA LYS A 63 9.34 0.36 2.98
C LYS A 63 8.22 0.47 4.00
N ILE A 64 7.22 -0.37 3.87
CA ILE A 64 6.15 -0.49 4.89
C ILE A 64 6.75 -1.15 6.14
N LYS A 65 6.59 -0.50 7.29
CA LYS A 65 7.07 -0.97 8.60
C LYS A 65 5.97 -1.23 9.60
N GLY A 66 4.80 -0.63 9.42
CA GLY A 66 3.65 -0.83 10.30
C GLY A 66 2.35 -0.66 9.53
N ILE A 67 1.31 -1.37 9.96
CA ILE A 67 -0.06 -1.25 9.46
C ILE A 67 -0.98 -1.09 10.67
N LYS A 68 -1.91 -0.13 10.62
CA LYS A 68 -3.05 -0.06 11.54
C LYS A 68 -4.30 -0.71 10.90
#